data_AF-A0A925TJA7-F1
#
_entry.id   AF-A0A925TJA7-F1
#
_cell.length_a   1.000
_cell.length_b   1.000
_cell.length_c   1.000
_cell.angle_alpha   90.00
_cell.angle_beta   90.00
_cell.angle_gamma   90.00
#
_symmetry.space_group_name_H-M   'P 1'
#
loop_
_entity.id
_entity.type
_entity.pdbx_description
1 polymer ?
#
loop_
_entity_poly.entity_id
_entity_poly.type
_entity_poly.pdbx_seq_one_letter_code
_entity_poly.pdbx_strand_id
1 'polypeptide(L)'
;MPNLAGDTASYSTASGTLALDTLTLDADQTIGALINKNTGALTIASDGTHVLTMDGTGLAAGALYANAFSVGASQAGTAFIGRTTTATTGALTVNTAISMNSNLNIGAVVSASAITIGGAITNGSGSAKTLTFFNAGAAVNDTAAIGASGSNIAIATSGTSSSTITLSGNLGPSVTTVTSNSNNNGVLTLSGTNTYTGATILTLGRINAHDIETNNFIKALSTSQVTLSSNTLSLKANGSGNNQTIITGDGVTGNNVVVNGNTTINVDRFGGTNTGSTIQLNNLTIGANTLTVTSGNRYAVQFAGTTTLTNNATFNTGANALVTLPTLTLTGAINDGGNAFGFTKSGAGILVLNGNNTFTGLTTVSAGTLATSSTGTFGAGNVTVAPGTTLTFGNNASIGDLATLTFASTSNIGLSFTGVETLGAVFNSVTSTFLTAGTYDASQLNTFFGGSAFTGTGSLSIGAIPEPSTYTALAGALTLSLAVVRRRRQA
;
A
#
# COMPACT_ATOMS: atom_id res chain seq x y z
N MET A 1 -32.40 26.58 33.13
CA MET A 1 -31.09 26.42 32.45
C MET A 1 -30.14 27.41 33.10
N PRO A 2 -29.06 26.99 33.77
CA PRO A 2 -28.08 27.94 34.24
C PRO A 2 -27.31 28.47 33.02
N ASN A 3 -27.47 29.76 32.75
CA ASN A 3 -26.62 30.49 31.82
C ASN A 3 -25.27 30.69 32.52
N LEU A 4 -24.23 29.96 32.10
CA LEU A 4 -22.86 30.10 32.63
C LEU A 4 -22.18 31.30 31.96
N ALA A 5 -22.75 32.49 32.16
CA ALA A 5 -22.16 33.73 31.71
C ALA A 5 -21.07 34.17 32.69
N GLY A 6 -19.82 34.10 32.24
CA GLY A 6 -18.79 35.06 32.65
C GLY A 6 -18.04 34.84 33.97
N ASP A 7 -17.97 33.63 34.53
CA ASP A 7 -17.14 33.39 35.72
C ASP A 7 -16.05 32.34 35.44
N THR A 8 -14.78 32.72 35.66
CA THR A 8 -13.63 31.82 35.85
C THR A 8 -13.83 31.02 37.14
N ALA A 9 -14.85 30.18 37.15
CA ALA A 9 -15.13 29.31 38.27
C ALA A 9 -14.41 27.98 38.05
N SER A 10 -13.26 27.86 38.71
CA SER A 10 -12.70 26.56 39.07
C SER A 10 -13.71 25.82 39.95
N TYR A 11 -14.67 25.11 39.34
CA TYR A 11 -15.61 24.25 40.08
C TYR A 11 -14.91 22.93 40.45
N SER A 12 -14.01 23.01 41.42
CA SER A 12 -13.66 21.87 42.27
C SER A 12 -14.64 21.88 43.43
N THR A 13 -15.49 20.86 43.52
CA THR A 13 -16.14 20.58 44.80
C THR A 13 -15.72 19.19 45.23
N ALA A 14 -15.18 19.09 46.44
CA ALA A 14 -14.76 17.84 47.06
C ALA A 14 -15.93 16.86 47.33
N SER A 15 -17.14 17.12 46.83
CA SER A 15 -18.31 16.21 46.93
C SER A 15 -19.55 16.62 46.11
N GLY A 16 -19.51 17.68 45.28
CA GLY A 16 -20.71 18.24 44.62
C GLY A 16 -20.85 17.82 43.15
N THR A 17 -21.86 17.00 42.88
CA THR A 17 -22.21 16.47 41.56
C THR A 17 -23.00 17.51 40.74
N LEU A 18 -22.67 17.70 39.46
CA LEU A 18 -23.43 18.55 38.53
C LEU A 18 -24.26 17.65 37.59
N ALA A 19 -25.58 17.82 37.56
CA ALA A 19 -26.49 17.11 36.68
C ALA A 19 -26.91 18.04 35.52
N LEU A 20 -26.30 17.88 34.34
CA LEU A 20 -26.56 18.70 33.15
C LEU A 20 -26.99 17.81 31.99
N ASP A 21 -28.15 18.09 31.40
CA ASP A 21 -28.59 17.46 30.13
C ASP A 21 -28.06 18.23 28.90
N THR A 22 -27.74 19.52 29.06
CA THR A 22 -27.19 20.36 27.98
C THR A 22 -26.20 21.38 28.55
N LEU A 23 -25.06 21.53 27.89
CA LEU A 23 -24.07 22.59 28.11
C LEU A 23 -24.01 23.45 26.85
N THR A 24 -24.28 24.75 26.97
CA THR A 24 -24.12 25.72 25.88
C THR A 24 -22.89 26.57 26.14
N LEU A 25 -22.04 26.75 25.13
CA LEU A 25 -20.81 27.54 25.19
C LEU A 25 -21.01 28.88 24.49
N ASP A 26 -20.72 29.96 25.20
CA ASP A 26 -20.68 31.36 24.74
C ASP A 26 -19.24 31.93 24.74
N ALA A 27 -18.25 31.10 25.08
CA ALA A 27 -16.81 31.37 25.02
C ALA A 27 -16.02 30.05 24.90
N ASP A 28 -14.75 30.11 24.48
CA ASP A 28 -13.84 28.96 24.55
C ASP A 28 -13.70 28.52 26.01
N GLN A 29 -13.92 27.25 26.30
CA GLN A 29 -13.85 26.70 27.66
C GLN A 29 -12.79 25.61 27.74
N THR A 30 -12.00 25.60 28.82
CA THR A 30 -11.13 24.47 29.16
C THR A 30 -11.61 23.86 30.48
N ILE A 31 -11.95 22.58 30.48
CA ILE A 31 -12.42 21.87 31.67
C ILE A 31 -11.53 20.67 32.00
N GLY A 32 -11.23 20.51 33.29
CA GLY A 32 -10.43 19.39 33.79
C GLY A 32 -11.23 18.09 33.82
N ALA A 33 -12.44 18.07 34.41
CA ALA A 33 -13.33 16.91 34.50
C ALA A 33 -14.75 17.28 34.08
N LEU A 34 -15.47 16.34 33.45
CA LEU A 34 -16.92 16.45 33.28
C LEU A 34 -17.59 15.13 33.67
N ILE A 35 -18.61 15.18 34.51
CA ILE A 35 -19.37 14.00 34.94
C ILE A 35 -20.85 14.30 34.71
N ASN A 36 -21.50 13.54 33.83
CA ASN A 36 -22.95 13.51 33.69
C ASN A 36 -23.50 12.22 34.31
N LYS A 37 -24.18 12.33 35.47
CA LYS A 37 -24.86 11.19 36.12
C LYS A 37 -26.30 10.97 35.64
N ASN A 38 -26.84 11.84 34.77
CA ASN A 38 -28.17 11.66 34.22
C ASN A 38 -28.16 10.55 33.16
N THR A 39 -29.22 9.76 33.09
CA THR A 39 -29.39 8.68 32.08
C THR A 39 -29.51 9.21 30.64
N GLY A 40 -29.72 10.51 30.46
CA GLY A 40 -29.78 11.19 29.17
C GLY A 40 -28.41 11.50 28.55
N ALA A 41 -28.41 11.81 27.26
CA ALA A 41 -27.22 12.29 26.56
C ALA A 41 -26.87 13.71 27.01
N LEU A 42 -25.59 13.97 27.32
CA LEU A 42 -25.08 15.33 27.46
C LEU A 42 -24.92 15.91 26.05
N THR A 43 -25.63 17.01 25.78
CA THR A 43 -25.46 17.77 24.54
C THR A 43 -24.57 18.99 24.78
N ILE A 44 -23.49 19.11 24.03
CA ILE A 44 -22.61 20.28 24.09
C ILE A 44 -22.82 21.12 22.83
N ALA A 45 -23.50 22.25 22.94
CA ALA A 45 -23.73 23.18 21.84
C ALA A 45 -22.79 24.38 21.94
N SER A 46 -22.18 24.80 20.82
CA SER A 46 -21.50 26.09 20.71
C SER A 46 -22.34 27.03 19.85
N ASP A 47 -22.22 28.33 20.08
CA ASP A 47 -22.88 29.37 19.28
C ASP A 47 -22.34 29.50 17.85
N GLY A 48 -21.24 28.83 17.51
CA GLY A 48 -20.57 29.04 16.24
C GLY A 48 -19.06 29.18 16.34
N THR A 49 -18.60 29.84 17.40
CA THR A 49 -17.26 30.43 17.49
C THR A 49 -16.37 29.83 18.56
N HIS A 50 -16.91 28.95 19.41
CA HIS A 50 -16.24 28.54 20.65
C HIS A 50 -15.83 27.06 20.71
N VAL A 51 -14.63 26.82 21.26
CA VAL A 51 -14.03 25.50 21.44
C VAL A 51 -14.16 25.06 22.89
N LEU A 52 -14.76 23.89 23.12
CA LEU A 52 -14.57 23.15 24.38
C LEU A 52 -13.28 22.35 24.30
N THR A 53 -12.43 22.55 25.29
CA THR A 53 -11.17 21.85 25.50
C THR A 53 -11.31 21.02 26.77
N MET A 54 -11.04 19.72 26.67
CA MET A 54 -10.91 18.84 27.84
C MET A 54 -9.43 18.51 28.00
N ASP A 55 -8.81 18.94 29.11
CA ASP A 55 -7.35 18.91 29.25
C ASP A 55 -6.82 17.86 30.23
N GLY A 56 -7.68 17.11 30.92
CA GLY A 56 -7.24 16.02 31.78
C GLY A 56 -6.51 16.43 33.06
N THR A 57 -6.33 17.74 33.30
CA THR A 57 -5.57 18.24 34.45
C THR A 57 -6.29 17.94 35.76
N GLY A 58 -5.58 17.34 36.73
CA GLY A 58 -6.13 17.05 38.05
C GLY A 58 -7.08 15.85 38.15
N LEU A 59 -7.19 15.02 37.11
CA LEU A 59 -8.06 13.85 37.10
C LEU A 59 -7.42 12.63 37.79
N ALA A 60 -8.14 12.03 38.76
CA ALA A 60 -7.90 10.64 39.15
C ALA A 60 -8.29 9.70 37.99
N ALA A 61 -7.70 8.50 37.91
CA ALA A 61 -7.94 7.56 36.81
C ALA A 61 -9.45 7.29 36.58
N GLY A 62 -9.93 7.54 35.35
CA GLY A 62 -11.30 7.21 34.90
C GLY A 62 -12.31 8.37 34.82
N ALA A 63 -11.93 9.53 34.28
CA ALA A 63 -12.61 10.79 34.60
C ALA A 63 -13.57 11.39 33.53
N LEU A 64 -14.21 10.57 32.70
CA LEU A 64 -15.44 10.96 32.01
C LEU A 64 -16.50 9.86 32.13
N TYR A 65 -17.52 10.13 32.94
CA TYR A 65 -18.74 9.33 33.03
C TYR A 65 -19.90 10.16 32.47
N ALA A 66 -20.42 9.78 31.31
CA ALA A 66 -21.64 10.32 30.71
C ALA A 66 -22.39 9.16 30.05
N ASN A 67 -23.71 9.12 30.07
CA ASN A 67 -24.42 7.99 29.44
C ASN A 67 -24.36 8.06 27.89
N ALA A 68 -24.30 9.28 27.32
CA ALA A 68 -23.91 9.54 25.94
C ALA A 68 -23.38 10.98 25.82
N PHE A 69 -22.44 11.22 24.91
CA PHE A 69 -21.82 12.52 24.64
C PHE A 69 -22.14 12.95 23.21
N SER A 70 -22.87 14.05 23.04
CA SER A 70 -23.13 14.61 21.72
C SER A 70 -22.47 15.96 21.54
N VAL A 71 -21.75 16.10 20.43
CA VAL A 71 -21.09 17.33 20.03
C VAL A 71 -22.03 18.07 19.09
N GLY A 72 -22.64 19.14 19.57
CA GLY A 72 -23.63 19.97 18.89
C GLY A 72 -23.02 20.92 17.85
N ALA A 73 -23.85 21.32 16.89
CA ALA A 73 -23.45 22.04 15.69
C ALA A 73 -22.90 23.44 15.95
N SER A 74 -21.85 23.80 15.23
CA SER A 74 -21.68 25.13 14.64
C SER A 74 -21.75 24.92 13.12
N GLN A 75 -22.39 25.84 12.40
CA GLN A 75 -22.35 25.83 10.92
C GLN A 75 -20.93 26.03 10.33
N ALA A 76 -19.87 26.11 11.16
CA ALA A 76 -18.47 26.09 10.70
C ALA A 76 -17.43 25.55 11.72
N GLY A 77 -17.83 25.15 12.93
CA GLY A 77 -16.90 24.86 14.05
C GLY A 77 -16.44 23.39 14.15
N THR A 78 -15.19 23.18 14.57
CA THR A 78 -14.61 21.85 14.85
C THR A 78 -14.48 21.66 16.36
N ALA A 79 -14.97 20.53 16.89
CA ALA A 79 -14.86 20.23 18.32
C ALA A 79 -13.56 19.50 18.67
N PHE A 80 -13.10 19.61 19.91
CA PHE A 80 -11.84 19.03 20.38
C PHE A 80 -12.02 18.18 21.65
N ILE A 81 -11.37 17.01 21.67
CA ILE A 81 -11.21 16.17 22.88
C ILE A 81 -9.72 15.98 23.12
N GLY A 82 -9.23 16.33 24.32
CA GLY A 82 -7.83 16.11 24.73
C GLY A 82 -6.84 17.24 24.41
N ARG A 83 -7.29 18.41 23.95
CA ARG A 83 -6.42 19.52 23.53
C ARG A 83 -5.69 20.16 24.73
N THR A 84 -4.49 19.71 25.06
CA THR A 84 -3.68 20.29 26.15
C THR A 84 -2.62 21.25 25.61
N THR A 85 -2.48 22.45 26.18
CA THR A 85 -1.39 23.40 25.86
C THR A 85 -0.18 23.26 26.80
N THR A 86 -0.33 22.51 27.89
CA THR A 86 0.70 22.21 28.90
C THR A 86 0.80 20.69 29.10
N ALA A 87 1.96 20.19 29.51
CA ALA A 87 2.15 18.76 29.73
C ALA A 87 1.30 18.26 30.91
N THR A 88 0.37 17.34 30.65
CA THR A 88 -0.51 16.77 31.67
C THR A 88 -0.09 15.33 32.01
N THR A 89 -0.22 14.97 33.29
CA THR A 89 0.24 13.68 33.86
C THR A 89 -0.88 12.63 34.00
N GLY A 90 -2.13 12.95 33.62
CA GLY A 90 -3.28 12.05 33.71
C GLY A 90 -3.76 11.56 32.34
N ALA A 91 -4.07 10.27 32.21
CA ALA A 91 -4.67 9.71 31.01
C ALA A 91 -6.16 10.10 30.88
N LEU A 92 -6.58 10.51 29.69
CA LEU A 92 -7.98 10.84 29.40
C LEU A 92 -8.69 9.60 28.82
N THR A 93 -9.77 9.16 29.46
CA THR A 93 -10.58 8.03 28.97
C THR A 93 -12.02 8.46 28.73
N VAL A 94 -12.55 8.20 27.52
CA VAL A 94 -13.94 8.45 27.12
C VAL A 94 -14.64 7.12 26.86
N ASN A 95 -15.39 6.59 27.83
CA ASN A 95 -16.06 5.28 27.71
C ASN A 95 -17.48 5.34 27.14
N THR A 96 -17.91 6.53 26.73
CA THR A 96 -19.30 6.87 26.47
C THR A 96 -19.51 7.07 24.99
N ALA A 97 -20.62 6.62 24.42
CA ALA A 97 -20.88 6.80 22.99
C ALA A 97 -20.80 8.29 22.59
N ILE A 98 -20.12 8.57 21.47
CA ILE A 98 -19.93 9.89 20.90
C ILE A 98 -20.82 10.01 19.65
N SER A 99 -21.73 10.99 19.64
CA SER A 99 -22.50 11.37 18.45
C SER A 99 -21.99 12.70 17.90
N MET A 100 -21.45 12.65 16.69
CA MET A 100 -20.91 13.82 15.98
C MET A 100 -22.03 14.53 15.22
N ASN A 101 -22.28 15.81 15.51
CA ASN A 101 -23.05 16.71 14.64
C ASN A 101 -22.17 17.72 13.87
N SER A 102 -20.87 17.75 14.19
CA SER A 102 -19.83 18.58 13.55
C SER A 102 -18.58 17.74 13.25
N ASN A 103 -17.56 18.35 12.65
CA ASN A 103 -16.24 17.73 12.61
C ASN A 103 -15.70 17.60 14.05
N LEU A 104 -14.95 16.54 14.31
CA LEU A 104 -14.40 16.22 15.63
C LEU A 104 -12.90 15.96 15.51
N ASN A 105 -12.13 16.59 16.38
CA ASN A 105 -10.72 16.35 16.54
C ASN A 105 -10.46 15.69 17.92
N ILE A 106 -9.72 14.59 17.94
CA ILE A 106 -9.35 13.86 19.16
C ILE A 106 -7.83 13.78 19.22
N GLY A 107 -7.22 14.31 20.27
CA GLY A 107 -5.78 14.40 20.32
C GLY A 107 -5.25 15.43 21.31
N ALA A 108 -3.95 15.38 21.58
CA ALA A 108 -3.27 16.34 22.43
C ALA A 108 -2.21 17.14 21.66
N VAL A 109 -2.10 18.44 21.99
CA VAL A 109 -1.09 19.36 21.41
C VAL A 109 0.22 19.27 22.19
N VAL A 110 0.17 18.99 23.50
CA VAL A 110 1.33 18.68 24.36
C VAL A 110 0.87 17.73 25.47
N SER A 111 1.07 16.42 25.37
CA SER A 111 0.69 15.50 26.45
C SER A 111 1.76 14.45 26.72
N ALA A 112 1.95 14.10 27.99
CA ALA A 112 2.75 12.97 28.44
C ALA A 112 1.92 11.68 28.62
N SER A 113 0.57 11.77 28.55
CA SER A 113 -0.36 10.70 28.92
C SER A 113 -1.34 10.35 27.80
N ALA A 114 -1.64 9.07 27.63
CA ALA A 114 -2.47 8.57 26.54
C ALA A 114 -3.94 9.03 26.61
N ILE A 115 -4.58 9.16 25.44
CA ILE A 115 -6.03 9.35 25.30
C ILE A 115 -6.63 8.01 24.86
N THR A 116 -7.66 7.54 25.56
CA THR A 116 -8.39 6.29 25.24
C THR A 116 -9.86 6.58 24.97
N ILE A 117 -10.37 6.14 23.83
CA ILE A 117 -11.79 6.19 23.47
C ILE A 117 -12.34 4.76 23.54
N GLY A 118 -13.18 4.51 24.53
CA GLY A 118 -13.88 3.23 24.75
C GLY A 118 -15.36 3.26 24.36
N GLY A 119 -15.91 4.44 24.01
CA GLY A 119 -17.28 4.59 23.53
C GLY A 119 -17.38 4.67 22.01
N ALA A 120 -18.42 4.06 21.42
CA ALA A 120 -18.62 4.05 19.98
C ALA A 120 -18.78 5.48 19.41
N ILE A 121 -18.20 5.75 18.25
CA ILE A 121 -18.30 7.05 17.57
C ILE A 121 -19.24 6.92 16.36
N THR A 122 -20.28 7.75 16.30
CA THR A 122 -21.24 7.79 15.19
C THR A 122 -21.41 9.20 14.69
N ASN A 123 -21.78 9.36 13.42
CA ASN A 123 -22.17 10.65 12.86
C ASN A 123 -23.68 10.75 12.84
N GLY A 124 -24.23 11.48 13.81
CA GLY A 124 -25.65 11.75 13.94
C GLY A 124 -26.17 12.83 12.99
N SER A 125 -25.30 13.58 12.32
CA SER A 125 -25.72 14.58 11.34
C SER A 125 -26.20 13.94 10.05
N GLY A 126 -27.06 14.60 9.28
CA GLY A 126 -27.48 14.15 7.94
C GLY A 126 -26.43 14.37 6.82
N SER A 127 -25.19 14.74 7.16
CA SER A 127 -24.13 15.08 6.20
C SER A 127 -22.80 14.45 6.58
N ALA A 128 -21.87 14.34 5.63
CA ALA A 128 -20.53 13.81 5.90
C ALA A 128 -19.75 14.69 6.90
N LYS A 129 -18.98 14.06 7.80
CA LYS A 129 -18.12 14.73 8.78
C LYS A 129 -16.72 14.14 8.79
N THR A 130 -15.77 14.92 9.30
CA THR A 130 -14.38 14.48 9.51
C THR A 130 -14.13 14.20 10.99
N LEU A 131 -13.52 13.04 11.26
CA LEU A 131 -12.94 12.66 12.54
C LEU A 131 -11.42 12.67 12.42
N THR A 132 -10.76 13.64 13.03
CA THR A 132 -9.29 13.76 12.99
C THR A 132 -8.68 13.30 14.30
N PHE A 133 -7.81 12.30 14.24
CA PHE A 133 -6.94 11.96 15.36
C PHE A 133 -5.63 12.72 15.21
N PHE A 134 -5.30 13.59 16.15
CA PHE A 134 -4.05 14.37 16.10
C PHE A 134 -3.14 14.03 17.27
N ASN A 135 -1.82 14.04 17.05
CA ASN A 135 -0.89 13.61 18.08
C ASN A 135 0.46 14.34 18.02
N ALA A 136 0.83 14.98 19.12
CA ALA A 136 2.12 15.66 19.30
C ALA A 136 2.98 15.05 20.42
N GLY A 137 2.71 13.81 20.86
CA GLY A 137 3.60 13.11 21.82
C GLY A 137 3.02 11.85 22.49
N ALA A 138 1.76 11.86 22.92
CA ALA A 138 1.15 10.75 23.68
C ALA A 138 0.18 9.91 22.84
N ALA A 139 0.14 8.59 23.03
CA ALA A 139 -0.68 7.69 22.22
C ALA A 139 -2.19 8.03 22.27
N VAL A 140 -2.88 7.88 21.14
CA VAL A 140 -4.35 7.95 21.06
C VAL A 140 -4.87 6.57 20.68
N ASN A 141 -5.69 5.97 21.52
CA ASN A 141 -6.19 4.61 21.36
C ASN A 141 -7.72 4.63 21.30
N ASP A 142 -8.29 4.05 20.26
CA ASP A 142 -9.71 3.76 20.16
C ASP A 142 -9.92 2.25 20.23
N THR A 143 -10.82 1.82 21.10
CA THR A 143 -11.17 0.40 21.29
C THR A 143 -12.63 0.10 20.90
N ALA A 144 -13.39 1.10 20.47
CA ALA A 144 -14.82 0.98 20.20
C ALA A 144 -15.16 1.17 18.73
N ALA A 145 -16.35 0.77 18.30
CA ALA A 145 -16.72 0.88 16.89
C ALA A 145 -16.84 2.35 16.44
N ILE A 146 -16.32 2.67 15.26
CA ILE A 146 -16.46 3.98 14.62
C ILE A 146 -17.30 3.82 13.35
N GLY A 147 -18.38 4.58 13.20
CA GLY A 147 -19.19 4.60 11.98
C GLY A 147 -19.94 3.30 11.69
N ALA A 148 -20.27 2.51 12.72
CA ALA A 148 -21.13 1.32 12.59
C ALA A 148 -22.51 1.66 12.01
N SER A 149 -22.99 2.88 12.26
CA SER A 149 -24.22 3.46 11.73
C SER A 149 -24.09 4.99 11.64
N GLY A 150 -25.11 5.64 11.07
CA GLY A 150 -25.15 7.09 10.89
C GLY A 150 -24.68 7.52 9.51
N SER A 151 -24.37 8.81 9.37
CA SER A 151 -23.87 9.38 8.12
C SER A 151 -22.37 9.19 7.95
N ASN A 152 -21.86 9.58 6.79
CA ASN A 152 -20.48 9.35 6.40
C ASN A 152 -19.45 10.00 7.34
N ILE A 153 -18.38 9.27 7.67
CA ILE A 153 -17.24 9.72 8.46
C ILE A 153 -15.95 9.57 7.63
N ALA A 154 -15.22 10.66 7.43
CA ALA A 154 -13.85 10.63 6.94
C ALA A 154 -12.89 10.65 8.13
N ILE A 155 -12.05 9.61 8.28
CA ILE A 155 -11.04 9.55 9.33
C ILE A 155 -9.71 10.06 8.79
N ALA A 156 -9.06 10.94 9.55
CA ALA A 156 -7.72 11.42 9.23
C ALA A 156 -6.82 11.34 10.48
N THR A 157 -5.52 11.08 10.27
CA THR A 157 -4.52 11.29 11.30
C THR A 157 -3.59 12.44 10.95
N SER A 158 -3.19 13.21 11.95
CA SER A 158 -2.14 14.21 11.82
C SER A 158 -1.21 14.16 13.03
N GLY A 159 0.05 14.50 12.84
CA GLY A 159 1.00 14.52 13.95
C GLY A 159 2.35 15.06 13.54
N THR A 160 3.06 15.64 14.50
CA THR A 160 4.37 16.28 14.30
C THR A 160 5.52 15.52 14.96
N SER A 161 5.23 14.42 15.67
CA SER A 161 6.19 13.60 16.43
C SER A 161 6.08 12.12 16.05
N SER A 162 6.99 11.25 16.54
CA SER A 162 6.98 9.78 16.35
C SER A 162 5.83 9.08 17.09
N SER A 163 4.62 9.59 16.95
CA SER A 163 3.48 9.29 17.78
C SER A 163 2.63 8.15 17.22
N THR A 164 1.96 7.40 18.10
CA THR A 164 1.12 6.26 17.73
C THR A 164 -0.36 6.58 17.91
N ILE A 165 -1.15 6.39 16.86
CA ILE A 165 -2.61 6.36 16.89
C ILE A 165 -3.03 4.92 16.63
N THR A 166 -3.84 4.33 17.52
CA THR A 166 -4.31 2.95 17.41
C THR A 166 -5.82 2.94 17.31
N LEU A 167 -6.36 2.41 16.22
CA LEU A 167 -7.78 2.17 16.04
C LEU A 167 -7.98 0.64 16.05
N SER A 168 -8.27 0.09 17.23
CA SER A 168 -8.49 -1.34 17.40
C SER A 168 -9.97 -1.73 17.40
N GLY A 169 -10.87 -0.75 17.57
CA GLY A 169 -12.29 -0.93 17.32
C GLY A 169 -12.63 -1.13 15.84
N ASN A 170 -13.81 -1.70 15.57
CA ASN A 170 -14.26 -1.94 14.20
C ASN A 170 -14.67 -0.63 13.52
N LEU A 171 -14.04 -0.32 12.40
CA LEU A 171 -14.44 0.74 11.48
C LEU A 171 -15.59 0.22 10.61
N GLY A 172 -16.75 0.82 10.78
CA GLY A 172 -18.01 0.42 10.16
C GLY A 172 -18.25 0.99 8.76
N PRO A 173 -19.38 0.63 8.12
CA PRO A 173 -19.68 0.96 6.72
C PRO A 173 -19.86 2.45 6.47
N SER A 174 -20.14 3.25 7.51
CA SER A 174 -20.27 4.71 7.37
C SER A 174 -18.91 5.41 7.23
N VAL A 175 -17.80 4.71 7.46
CA VAL A 175 -16.46 5.29 7.26
C VAL A 175 -16.12 5.31 5.76
N THR A 176 -15.93 6.50 5.20
CA THR A 176 -15.73 6.70 3.75
C THR A 176 -14.28 6.87 3.34
N THR A 177 -13.40 7.17 4.30
CA THR A 177 -11.94 7.22 4.09
C THR A 177 -11.22 7.03 5.41
N VAL A 178 -10.02 6.45 5.35
CA VAL A 178 -9.05 6.44 6.45
C VAL A 178 -7.72 6.95 5.91
N THR A 179 -7.30 8.14 6.33
CA THR A 179 -6.10 8.80 5.81
C THR A 179 -5.03 8.91 6.90
N SER A 180 -3.87 8.31 6.68
CA SER A 180 -2.65 8.58 7.46
C SER A 180 -1.91 9.78 6.88
N ASN A 181 -1.84 10.87 7.63
CA ASN A 181 -1.14 12.10 7.25
C ASN A 181 -0.23 12.61 8.38
N SER A 182 0.38 11.69 9.13
CA SER A 182 1.27 12.02 10.25
C SER A 182 2.72 12.14 9.77
N ASN A 183 3.40 13.23 10.14
CA ASN A 183 4.81 13.46 9.82
C ASN A 183 5.75 12.62 10.72
N ASN A 184 7.06 12.68 10.45
CA ASN A 184 8.12 12.19 11.35
C ASN A 184 7.94 10.74 11.84
N ASN A 185 7.64 9.80 10.93
CA ASN A 185 7.39 8.38 11.23
C ASN A 185 6.20 8.11 12.18
N GLY A 186 5.25 9.03 12.31
CA GLY A 186 3.99 8.78 13.01
C GLY A 186 3.28 7.52 12.49
N VAL A 187 2.68 6.77 13.41
CA VAL A 187 2.15 5.43 13.15
C VAL A 187 0.64 5.42 13.35
N LEU A 188 -0.12 5.11 12.31
CA LEU A 188 -1.52 4.70 12.42
C LEU A 188 -1.58 3.18 12.46
N THR A 189 -2.04 2.62 13.57
CA THR A 189 -2.26 1.18 13.74
C THR A 189 -3.74 0.88 13.56
N LEU A 190 -4.05 -0.05 12.66
CA LEU A 190 -5.39 -0.58 12.41
C LEU A 190 -5.37 -2.08 12.78
N SER A 191 -6.31 -2.51 13.63
CA SER A 191 -6.39 -3.92 14.05
C SER A 191 -7.81 -4.46 14.22
N GLY A 192 -8.83 -3.62 14.04
CA GLY A 192 -10.22 -4.06 14.06
C GLY A 192 -10.58 -4.96 12.88
N THR A 193 -11.68 -5.70 13.00
CA THR A 193 -12.30 -6.38 11.86
C THR A 193 -13.18 -5.36 11.13
N ASN A 194 -12.57 -4.69 10.16
CA ASN A 194 -13.13 -3.51 9.56
C ASN A 194 -14.06 -3.85 8.38
N THR A 195 -15.13 -3.06 8.23
CA THR A 195 -16.16 -3.22 7.17
C THR A 195 -16.36 -1.95 6.35
N TYR A 196 -15.51 -0.93 6.57
CA TYR A 196 -15.57 0.31 5.81
C TYR A 196 -15.23 0.09 4.33
N THR A 197 -16.02 0.73 3.49
CA THR A 197 -15.95 0.64 2.01
C THR A 197 -15.14 1.78 1.41
N GLY A 198 -14.75 2.74 2.24
CA GLY A 198 -13.88 3.85 1.90
C GLY A 198 -12.43 3.46 1.60
N ALA A 199 -11.70 4.32 0.89
CA ALA A 199 -10.29 4.08 0.62
C ALA A 199 -9.42 4.21 1.89
N THR A 200 -8.36 3.42 1.97
CA THR A 200 -7.27 3.61 2.94
C THR A 200 -6.14 4.37 2.25
N ILE A 201 -5.73 5.52 2.79
CA ILE A 201 -4.77 6.42 2.13
C ILE A 201 -3.57 6.65 3.04
N LEU A 202 -2.37 6.28 2.59
CA LEU A 202 -1.11 6.63 3.21
C LEU A 202 -0.53 7.84 2.47
N THR A 203 -0.67 9.01 3.07
CA THR A 203 -0.06 10.26 2.56
C THR A 203 1.32 10.44 3.16
N LEU A 204 1.45 10.29 4.48
CA LEU A 204 2.68 10.43 5.27
C LEU A 204 2.72 9.44 6.45
N GLY A 205 3.92 9.14 6.95
CA GLY A 205 4.11 8.31 8.14
C GLY A 205 4.03 6.82 7.84
N ARG A 206 3.42 6.03 8.72
CA ARG A 206 3.29 4.58 8.53
C ARG A 206 1.90 4.09 8.92
N ILE A 207 1.32 3.21 8.10
CA ILE A 207 0.15 2.43 8.50
C ILE A 207 0.62 1.03 8.93
N ASN A 208 0.22 0.59 10.11
CA ASN A 208 0.34 -0.80 10.57
C ASN A 208 -1.03 -1.45 10.57
N ALA A 209 -1.37 -2.16 9.51
CA ALA A 209 -2.54 -3.02 9.51
C ALA A 209 -2.11 -4.41 9.97
N HIS A 210 -2.77 -4.92 11.01
CA HIS A 210 -2.45 -6.24 11.51
C HIS A 210 -3.67 -7.04 11.96
N ASP A 211 -3.51 -8.35 11.93
CA ASP A 211 -4.39 -9.31 12.56
C ASP A 211 -3.58 -10.18 13.52
N ILE A 212 -4.07 -10.35 14.74
CA ILE A 212 -3.42 -11.14 15.79
C ILE A 212 -3.89 -12.58 15.81
N GLU A 213 -5.04 -12.86 15.19
CA GLU A 213 -5.65 -14.18 15.16
C GLU A 213 -4.88 -15.14 14.24
N THR A 214 -5.07 -16.44 14.46
CA THR A 214 -4.50 -17.50 13.62
C THR A 214 -5.43 -17.82 12.45
N ASN A 215 -5.70 -16.80 11.63
CA ASN A 215 -6.53 -16.88 10.45
C ASN A 215 -5.71 -16.53 9.19
N ASN A 216 -6.34 -16.54 8.02
CA ASN A 216 -5.68 -16.25 6.74
C ASN A 216 -6.17 -14.94 6.12
N PHE A 217 -6.47 -13.93 6.93
CA PHE A 217 -6.85 -12.61 6.44
C PHE A 217 -6.24 -11.46 7.23
N ILE A 218 -6.22 -10.27 6.63
CA ILE A 218 -5.97 -9.00 7.31
C ILE A 218 -7.16 -8.10 7.02
N LYS A 219 -8.17 -8.15 7.91
CA LYS A 219 -9.39 -7.33 7.81
C LYS A 219 -9.25 -5.95 8.47
N ALA A 220 -8.03 -5.56 8.83
CA ALA A 220 -7.74 -4.23 9.37
C ALA A 220 -7.80 -3.12 8.31
N LEU A 221 -7.69 -3.45 7.02
CA LEU A 221 -7.83 -2.49 5.92
C LEU A 221 -9.28 -2.41 5.44
N SER A 222 -9.55 -1.46 4.54
CA SER A 222 -10.86 -1.35 3.88
C SER A 222 -11.17 -2.57 3.03
N THR A 223 -12.40 -2.68 2.53
CA THR A 223 -12.72 -3.58 1.40
C THR A 223 -12.42 -2.96 0.04
N SER A 224 -11.84 -1.75 0.00
CA SER A 224 -11.65 -0.92 -1.19
C SER A 224 -10.18 -0.72 -1.52
N GLN A 225 -9.86 0.36 -2.23
CA GLN A 225 -8.50 0.70 -2.64
C GLN A 225 -7.63 1.17 -1.47
N VAL A 226 -6.35 0.79 -1.51
CA VAL A 226 -5.28 1.33 -0.69
C VAL A 226 -4.40 2.23 -1.57
N THR A 227 -4.30 3.51 -1.23
CA THR A 227 -3.45 4.48 -1.94
C THR A 227 -2.19 4.75 -1.12
N LEU A 228 -1.02 4.54 -1.73
CA LEU A 228 0.29 4.70 -1.11
C LEU A 228 1.04 5.84 -1.79
N SER A 229 1.19 6.96 -1.09
CA SER A 229 1.86 8.16 -1.63
C SER A 229 3.26 8.37 -1.04
N SER A 230 3.59 7.72 0.08
CA SER A 230 4.93 7.77 0.66
C SER A 230 5.15 6.68 1.73
N ASN A 231 6.40 6.55 2.18
CA ASN A 231 6.78 5.84 3.41
C ASN A 231 6.37 4.35 3.44
N THR A 232 5.67 3.86 4.47
CA THR A 232 5.50 2.42 4.72
C THR A 232 4.06 2.02 5.05
N LEU A 233 3.53 1.05 4.30
CA LEU A 233 2.42 0.20 4.73
C LEU A 233 3.01 -1.08 5.31
N SER A 234 2.83 -1.32 6.61
CA SER A 234 3.15 -2.60 7.22
C SER A 234 1.90 -3.45 7.33
N LEU A 235 1.98 -4.66 6.80
CA LEU A 235 0.96 -5.70 6.90
C LEU A 235 1.52 -6.83 7.77
N LYS A 236 0.84 -7.14 8.87
CA LYS A 236 1.28 -8.21 9.78
C LYS A 236 0.16 -9.17 10.11
N ALA A 237 0.41 -10.47 9.97
CA ALA A 237 -0.54 -11.50 10.35
C ALA A 237 0.18 -12.81 10.65
N ASN A 238 -0.41 -13.65 11.50
CA ASN A 238 0.21 -14.92 11.89
C ASN A 238 -0.04 -16.06 10.90
N GLY A 239 -1.12 -15.99 10.10
CA GLY A 239 -1.56 -17.12 9.30
C GLY A 239 -2.15 -18.24 10.17
N SER A 240 -2.92 -19.14 9.55
CA SER A 240 -3.36 -20.39 10.21
C SER A 240 -2.27 -21.46 10.30
N GLY A 241 -1.10 -21.23 9.69
CA GLY A 241 0.03 -22.16 9.61
C GLY A 241 1.21 -21.59 8.78
N ASN A 242 2.20 -22.44 8.48
CA ASN A 242 3.31 -22.10 7.59
C ASN A 242 2.89 -22.07 6.11
N ASN A 243 3.53 -21.21 5.31
CA ASN A 243 3.34 -21.15 3.84
C ASN A 243 1.89 -20.90 3.40
N GLN A 244 1.12 -20.16 4.20
CA GLN A 244 -0.27 -19.84 3.88
C GLN A 244 -0.38 -18.65 2.94
N THR A 245 -1.52 -18.52 2.27
CA THR A 245 -1.91 -17.26 1.62
C THR A 245 -2.81 -16.48 2.58
N ILE A 246 -2.45 -15.24 2.89
CA ILE A 246 -3.18 -14.36 3.80
C ILE A 246 -3.73 -13.19 3.00
N ILE A 247 -5.06 -13.05 2.94
CA ILE A 247 -5.72 -12.11 2.04
C ILE A 247 -6.12 -10.83 2.78
N THR A 248 -5.76 -9.68 2.23
CA THR A 248 -6.12 -8.36 2.79
C THR A 248 -7.58 -7.96 2.52
N GLY A 249 -8.10 -6.98 3.26
CA GLY A 249 -9.37 -6.33 2.96
C GLY A 249 -10.59 -7.22 3.13
N ASP A 250 -11.27 -7.58 2.03
CA ASP A 250 -12.46 -8.44 2.04
C ASP A 250 -12.17 -9.89 2.47
N GLY A 251 -10.89 -10.29 2.48
CA GLY A 251 -10.46 -11.65 2.79
C GLY A 251 -10.76 -12.65 1.67
N VAL A 252 -11.11 -12.17 0.46
CA VAL A 252 -11.44 -12.99 -0.71
C VAL A 252 -10.53 -12.64 -1.89
N THR A 253 -10.47 -11.36 -2.29
CA THR A 253 -9.68 -10.91 -3.44
C THR A 253 -8.42 -10.15 -3.04
N GLY A 254 -8.45 -9.46 -1.91
CA GLY A 254 -7.38 -8.54 -1.51
C GLY A 254 -7.67 -7.09 -1.88
N ASN A 255 -6.97 -6.15 -1.25
CA ASN A 255 -7.09 -4.74 -1.61
C ASN A 255 -6.44 -4.43 -2.96
N ASN A 256 -7.09 -3.59 -3.77
CA ASN A 256 -6.41 -2.91 -4.88
C ASN A 256 -5.43 -1.89 -4.32
N VAL A 257 -4.25 -1.75 -4.93
CA VAL A 257 -3.21 -0.81 -4.49
C VAL A 257 -2.85 0.16 -5.60
N VAL A 258 -2.78 1.45 -5.25
CA VAL A 258 -2.27 2.51 -6.11
C VAL A 258 -1.02 3.11 -5.47
N VAL A 259 0.08 3.14 -6.22
CA VAL A 259 1.36 3.72 -5.79
C VAL A 259 1.58 5.06 -6.47
N ASN A 260 1.30 6.14 -5.73
CA ASN A 260 1.39 7.54 -6.17
C ASN A 260 2.69 8.22 -5.72
N GLY A 261 3.52 7.55 -4.92
CA GLY A 261 4.86 8.01 -4.56
C GLY A 261 5.74 6.85 -4.12
N ASN A 262 7.02 7.11 -3.90
CA ASN A 262 7.96 6.10 -3.42
C ASN A 262 7.51 5.55 -2.06
N THR A 263 7.26 4.25 -1.99
CA THR A 263 6.65 3.62 -0.83
C THR A 263 7.26 2.24 -0.56
N THR A 264 7.05 1.74 0.65
CA THR A 264 7.42 0.40 1.11
C THR A 264 6.17 -0.35 1.52
N ILE A 265 6.03 -1.59 1.07
CA ILE A 265 5.16 -2.58 1.69
C ILE A 265 6.05 -3.50 2.53
N ASN A 266 5.87 -3.46 3.84
CA ASN A 266 6.57 -4.32 4.78
C ASN A 266 5.64 -5.44 5.25
N VAL A 267 5.97 -6.68 4.91
CA VAL A 267 5.23 -7.86 5.37
C VAL A 267 6.01 -8.60 6.44
N ASP A 268 5.29 -9.04 7.47
CA ASP A 268 5.87 -9.88 8.50
C ASP A 268 4.79 -10.67 9.23
N ARG A 269 5.19 -11.61 10.09
CA ARG A 269 4.31 -12.12 11.12
C ARG A 269 4.03 -11.06 12.17
N PHE A 270 2.87 -11.12 12.81
CA PHE A 270 2.58 -10.28 13.97
C PHE A 270 3.29 -10.81 15.24
N GLY A 271 3.20 -12.12 15.46
CA GLY A 271 3.78 -12.89 16.56
C GLY A 271 3.95 -14.37 16.18
N GLY A 272 3.95 -15.29 17.16
CA GLY A 272 3.91 -16.75 16.89
C GLY A 272 5.20 -17.40 16.36
N THR A 273 5.09 -18.45 15.56
CA THR A 273 6.23 -19.21 14.96
C THR A 273 6.05 -19.52 13.47
N ASN A 274 4.91 -19.16 12.87
CA ASN A 274 4.62 -19.42 11.47
C ASN A 274 5.54 -18.62 10.55
N THR A 275 5.96 -19.23 9.44
CA THR A 275 6.89 -18.66 8.45
C THR A 275 6.47 -18.99 7.02
N GLY A 276 7.00 -18.24 6.06
CA GLY A 276 6.84 -18.54 4.63
C GLY A 276 5.51 -18.13 4.01
N SER A 277 4.61 -17.49 4.77
CA SER A 277 3.29 -17.09 4.27
C SER A 277 3.36 -15.92 3.30
N THR A 278 2.43 -15.86 2.36
CA THR A 278 2.32 -14.79 1.37
C THR A 278 1.14 -13.89 1.71
N ILE A 279 1.37 -12.58 1.82
CA ILE A 279 0.29 -11.60 1.93
C ILE A 279 -0.20 -11.26 0.52
N GLN A 280 -1.47 -11.54 0.26
CA GLN A 280 -2.13 -11.28 -1.02
C GLN A 280 -2.85 -9.92 -1.01
N LEU A 281 -2.52 -9.14 -2.03
CA LEU A 281 -3.23 -7.95 -2.50
C LEU A 281 -3.82 -8.28 -3.89
N ASN A 282 -4.68 -7.40 -4.41
CA ASN A 282 -5.36 -7.63 -5.68
C ASN A 282 -4.64 -6.93 -6.84
N ASN A 283 -5.24 -5.90 -7.45
CA ASN A 283 -4.63 -5.17 -8.55
C ASN A 283 -3.59 -4.17 -8.04
N LEU A 284 -2.55 -3.93 -8.84
CA LEU A 284 -1.55 -2.90 -8.61
C LEU A 284 -1.60 -1.86 -9.73
N THR A 285 -1.62 -0.57 -9.39
CA THR A 285 -1.34 0.53 -10.32
C THR A 285 -0.13 1.30 -9.83
N ILE A 286 0.86 1.49 -10.69
CA ILE A 286 2.09 2.20 -10.34
C ILE A 286 2.58 3.06 -11.51
N GLY A 287 3.03 4.28 -11.20
CA GLY A 287 3.62 5.20 -12.17
C GLY A 287 5.14 5.26 -12.04
N ALA A 288 5.69 6.47 -12.15
CA ALA A 288 7.12 6.75 -12.05
C ALA A 288 7.62 6.70 -10.59
N ASN A 289 7.32 5.59 -9.91
CA ASN A 289 7.54 5.42 -8.48
C ASN A 289 8.28 4.12 -8.19
N THR A 290 8.93 4.09 -7.04
CA THR A 290 9.53 2.89 -6.46
C THR A 290 8.57 2.24 -5.47
N LEU A 291 8.17 1.00 -5.75
CA LEU A 291 7.58 0.11 -4.75
C LEU A 291 8.69 -0.74 -4.15
N THR A 292 9.03 -0.48 -2.89
CA THR A 292 9.92 -1.32 -2.11
C THR A 292 9.12 -2.40 -1.39
N VAL A 293 9.57 -3.65 -1.42
CA VAL A 293 8.97 -4.74 -0.64
C VAL A 293 10.00 -5.28 0.33
N THR A 294 9.69 -5.23 1.62
CA THR A 294 10.52 -5.83 2.67
C THR A 294 9.75 -6.93 3.37
N SER A 295 10.48 -7.99 3.75
CA SER A 295 9.90 -9.20 4.34
C SER A 295 10.63 -9.58 5.62
N GLY A 296 9.87 -9.89 6.68
CA GLY A 296 10.35 -10.64 7.83
C GLY A 296 9.86 -12.09 7.80
N ASN A 297 10.54 -12.97 8.53
CA ASN A 297 10.09 -14.35 8.78
C ASN A 297 9.70 -15.18 7.54
N ARG A 298 10.40 -14.90 6.42
CA ARG A 298 10.20 -15.51 5.10
C ARG A 298 8.84 -15.19 4.45
N TYR A 299 8.15 -14.16 4.91
CA TYR A 299 6.90 -13.72 4.29
C TYR A 299 7.16 -13.13 2.91
N ALA A 300 6.14 -13.14 2.04
CA ALA A 300 6.21 -12.58 0.71
C ALA A 300 4.98 -11.70 0.42
N VAL A 301 5.05 -10.90 -0.64
CA VAL A 301 3.90 -10.17 -1.19
C VAL A 301 3.49 -10.79 -2.53
N GLN A 302 2.18 -10.92 -2.74
CA GLN A 302 1.62 -11.25 -4.04
C GLN A 302 0.55 -10.24 -4.45
N PHE A 303 0.60 -9.79 -5.69
CA PHE A 303 -0.55 -9.17 -6.36
C PHE A 303 -1.21 -10.23 -7.22
N ALA A 304 -2.42 -10.65 -6.83
CA ALA A 304 -3.18 -11.68 -7.54
C ALA A 304 -3.81 -11.12 -8.82
N GLY A 305 -4.20 -9.85 -8.80
CA GLY A 305 -4.80 -9.14 -9.92
C GLY A 305 -3.78 -8.62 -10.93
N THR A 306 -4.28 -7.80 -11.85
CA THR A 306 -3.47 -7.14 -12.89
C THR A 306 -2.52 -6.10 -12.28
N THR A 307 -1.37 -5.92 -12.92
CA THR A 307 -0.47 -4.79 -12.64
C THR A 307 -0.53 -3.81 -13.81
N THR A 308 -0.87 -2.56 -13.55
CA THR A 308 -0.98 -1.51 -14.56
C THR A 308 0.14 -0.49 -14.37
N LEU A 309 0.99 -0.37 -15.38
CA LEU A 309 2.04 0.64 -15.47
C LEU A 309 1.45 1.91 -16.08
N THR A 310 1.54 3.01 -15.35
CA THR A 310 1.15 4.36 -15.83
C THR A 310 2.36 5.22 -16.19
N ASN A 311 3.56 4.72 -15.91
CA ASN A 311 4.87 5.20 -16.34
C ASN A 311 5.91 4.11 -16.04
N ASN A 312 7.19 4.39 -16.29
CA ASN A 312 8.29 3.48 -15.93
C ASN A 312 8.40 3.32 -14.40
N ALA A 313 8.16 2.11 -13.91
CA ALA A 313 8.15 1.81 -12.48
C ALA A 313 9.48 1.22 -11.99
N THR A 314 9.70 1.25 -10.67
CA THR A 314 10.77 0.47 -10.03
C THR A 314 10.20 -0.48 -8.99
N PHE A 315 10.52 -1.76 -9.10
CA PHE A 315 10.23 -2.78 -8.08
C PHE A 315 11.52 -3.09 -7.33
N ASN A 316 11.63 -2.57 -6.11
CA ASN A 316 12.79 -2.78 -5.23
C ASN A 316 12.47 -3.89 -4.23
N THR A 317 12.91 -5.12 -4.49
CA THR A 317 12.65 -6.25 -3.58
C THR A 317 13.79 -6.40 -2.60
N GLY A 318 13.52 -6.22 -1.30
CA GLY A 318 14.46 -6.50 -0.22
C GLY A 318 14.85 -7.98 -0.14
N ALA A 319 16.00 -8.26 0.47
CA ALA A 319 16.45 -9.62 0.70
C ALA A 319 15.46 -10.36 1.62
N ASN A 320 15.11 -11.60 1.25
CA ASN A 320 14.42 -12.53 2.13
C ASN A 320 15.48 -13.32 2.92
N ALA A 321 15.19 -13.65 4.19
CA ALA A 321 16.05 -14.48 5.05
C ALA A 321 16.40 -15.83 4.40
N LEU A 322 15.55 -16.33 3.50
CA LEU A 322 15.89 -17.40 2.58
C LEU A 322 15.86 -16.90 1.13
N VAL A 323 17.04 -16.84 0.51
CA VAL A 323 17.27 -16.26 -0.83
C VAL A 323 16.57 -17.03 -1.96
N THR A 324 16.01 -18.21 -1.70
CA THR A 324 15.32 -19.03 -2.73
C THR A 324 13.83 -18.78 -2.86
N LEU A 325 13.22 -17.97 -1.97
CA LEU A 325 11.79 -17.66 -2.01
C LEU A 325 11.53 -16.28 -2.64
N PRO A 326 10.40 -16.13 -3.36
CA PRO A 326 10.00 -14.83 -3.88
C PRO A 326 9.79 -13.82 -2.75
N THR A 327 10.30 -12.60 -2.94
CA THR A 327 9.94 -11.45 -2.08
C THR A 327 8.64 -10.82 -2.59
N LEU A 328 8.51 -10.73 -3.93
CA LEU A 328 7.34 -10.19 -4.61
C LEU A 328 6.96 -11.09 -5.80
N THR A 329 5.67 -11.43 -5.90
CA THR A 329 5.09 -12.13 -7.05
C THR A 329 4.01 -11.28 -7.70
N LEU A 330 4.13 -11.04 -9.00
CA LEU A 330 3.09 -10.42 -9.82
C LEU A 330 2.38 -11.51 -10.61
N THR A 331 1.14 -11.80 -10.21
CA THR A 331 0.41 -12.98 -10.71
C THR A 331 -0.38 -12.68 -11.96
N GLY A 332 -1.18 -11.60 -11.94
CA GLY A 332 -1.86 -11.13 -13.11
C GLY A 332 -0.90 -10.46 -14.10
N ALA A 333 -1.38 -10.30 -15.33
CA ALA A 333 -0.62 -9.64 -16.38
C ALA A 333 -0.23 -8.20 -16.00
N ILE A 334 1.00 -7.84 -16.34
CA ILE A 334 1.51 -6.48 -16.38
C ILE A 334 1.13 -5.89 -17.74
N ASN A 335 0.49 -4.72 -17.72
CA ASN A 335 0.11 -3.98 -18.91
C ASN A 335 0.50 -2.50 -18.78
N ASP A 336 0.72 -1.83 -19.90
CA ASP A 336 1.09 -0.41 -20.00
C ASP A 336 0.08 0.40 -20.84
N GLY A 337 -1.04 -0.21 -21.24
CA GLY A 337 -2.02 0.39 -22.15
C GLY A 337 -1.45 0.73 -23.55
N GLY A 338 -0.34 0.12 -23.97
CA GLY A 338 0.31 0.37 -25.26
C GLY A 338 1.29 1.56 -25.27
N ASN A 339 1.67 2.07 -24.08
CA ASN A 339 2.48 3.30 -23.95
C ASN A 339 4.00 3.07 -23.87
N ALA A 340 4.48 1.84 -24.09
CA ALA A 340 5.89 1.46 -23.98
C ALA A 340 6.51 1.76 -22.60
N PHE A 341 5.72 1.61 -21.55
CA PHE A 341 6.23 1.68 -20.19
C PHE A 341 6.86 0.35 -19.78
N GLY A 342 8.01 0.44 -19.14
CA GLY A 342 8.76 -0.70 -18.63
C GLY A 342 8.92 -0.64 -17.12
N PHE A 343 9.78 -1.49 -16.58
CA PHE A 343 10.13 -1.41 -15.17
C PHE A 343 11.58 -1.78 -14.91
N THR A 344 12.11 -1.28 -13.78
CA THR A 344 13.38 -1.70 -13.23
C THR A 344 13.18 -2.60 -12.02
N LYS A 345 13.76 -3.80 -12.05
CA LYS A 345 13.92 -4.66 -10.89
C LYS A 345 15.22 -4.30 -10.16
N SER A 346 15.09 -3.89 -8.91
CA SER A 346 16.20 -3.59 -8.01
C SER A 346 16.05 -4.35 -6.67
N GLY A 347 17.00 -4.14 -5.76
CA GLY A 347 17.08 -4.87 -4.49
C GLY A 347 17.52 -6.33 -4.63
N ALA A 348 18.05 -6.89 -3.55
CA ALA A 348 18.67 -8.22 -3.54
C ALA A 348 17.66 -9.40 -3.60
N GLY A 349 16.37 -9.14 -3.38
CA GLY A 349 15.32 -10.16 -3.39
C GLY A 349 14.95 -10.67 -4.78
N ILE A 350 13.98 -11.58 -4.79
CA ILE A 350 13.43 -12.20 -6.00
C ILE A 350 12.08 -11.54 -6.36
N LEU A 351 11.94 -11.12 -7.61
CA LEU A 351 10.67 -10.78 -8.25
C LEU A 351 10.28 -11.89 -9.25
N VAL A 352 9.08 -12.45 -9.09
CA VAL A 352 8.54 -13.48 -10.00
C VAL A 352 7.33 -12.93 -10.76
N LEU A 353 7.31 -13.16 -12.08
CA LEU A 353 6.20 -12.84 -12.96
C LEU A 353 5.50 -14.13 -13.41
N ASN A 354 4.23 -14.31 -13.04
CA ASN A 354 3.46 -15.50 -13.42
C ASN A 354 2.50 -15.25 -14.59
N GLY A 355 2.12 -14.00 -14.82
CA GLY A 355 1.17 -13.62 -15.86
C GLY A 355 1.81 -13.50 -17.24
N ASN A 356 0.98 -13.58 -18.28
CA ASN A 356 1.35 -13.25 -19.66
C ASN A 356 1.37 -11.72 -19.80
N ASN A 357 2.55 -11.15 -19.68
CA ASN A 357 2.75 -9.71 -19.67
C ASN A 357 2.72 -9.14 -21.09
N THR A 358 2.16 -7.94 -21.23
CA THR A 358 1.90 -7.29 -22.53
C THR A 358 2.55 -5.92 -22.69
N PHE A 359 3.22 -5.42 -21.65
CA PHE A 359 3.94 -4.16 -21.74
C PHE A 359 5.08 -4.24 -22.75
N THR A 360 5.37 -3.10 -23.39
CA THR A 360 6.32 -3.01 -24.51
C THR A 360 7.58 -2.22 -24.17
N GLY A 361 7.63 -1.60 -22.98
CA GLY A 361 8.80 -0.88 -22.51
C GLY A 361 9.93 -1.77 -22.00
N LEU A 362 11.10 -1.16 -21.78
CA LEU A 362 12.32 -1.83 -21.35
C LEU A 362 12.17 -2.48 -19.95
N THR A 363 12.55 -3.74 -19.83
CA THR A 363 12.79 -4.38 -18.53
C THR A 363 14.26 -4.27 -18.16
N THR A 364 14.58 -3.65 -17.03
CA THR A 364 15.95 -3.56 -16.51
C THR A 364 16.10 -4.37 -15.23
N VAL A 365 17.07 -5.27 -15.16
CA VAL A 365 17.42 -6.03 -13.95
C VAL A 365 18.72 -5.46 -13.38
N SER A 366 18.61 -4.63 -12.37
CA SER A 366 19.75 -3.93 -11.75
C SER A 366 20.30 -4.64 -10.52
N ALA A 367 19.49 -5.46 -9.83
CA ALA A 367 19.92 -6.25 -8.67
C ALA A 367 18.98 -7.43 -8.38
N GLY A 368 19.53 -8.44 -7.69
CA GLY A 368 18.80 -9.63 -7.25
C GLY A 368 18.39 -10.53 -8.41
N THR A 369 17.23 -11.17 -8.29
CA THR A 369 16.70 -12.09 -9.30
C THR A 369 15.38 -11.58 -9.86
N LEU A 370 15.27 -11.59 -11.19
CA LEU A 370 14.00 -11.50 -11.91
C LEU A 370 13.72 -12.85 -12.58
N ALA A 371 12.52 -13.41 -12.40
CA ALA A 371 12.16 -14.70 -12.98
C ALA A 371 10.74 -14.69 -13.56
N THR A 372 10.53 -15.46 -14.64
CA THR A 372 9.20 -15.91 -15.06
C THR A 372 8.89 -17.28 -14.48
N SER A 373 7.60 -17.59 -14.31
CA SER A 373 7.14 -18.96 -14.08
C SER A 373 7.18 -19.79 -15.37
N SER A 374 6.77 -21.05 -15.28
CA SER A 374 6.57 -21.92 -16.45
C SER A 374 5.47 -21.46 -17.42
N THR A 375 4.72 -20.41 -17.08
CA THR A 375 3.64 -19.86 -17.90
C THR A 375 3.71 -18.34 -18.08
N GLY A 376 4.54 -17.63 -17.30
CA GLY A 376 4.62 -16.17 -17.29
C GLY A 376 5.61 -15.59 -18.29
N THR A 377 5.46 -14.36 -18.74
CA THR A 377 6.37 -13.73 -19.72
C THR A 377 6.95 -12.42 -19.18
N PHE A 378 7.98 -11.84 -19.78
CA PHE A 378 8.53 -10.51 -19.45
C PHE A 378 7.92 -9.39 -20.29
N GLY A 379 6.97 -9.70 -21.19
CA GLY A 379 6.46 -8.73 -22.16
C GLY A 379 7.24 -8.71 -23.48
N ALA A 380 6.95 -7.72 -24.32
CA ALA A 380 7.49 -7.63 -25.67
C ALA A 380 8.70 -6.68 -25.80
N GLY A 381 9.03 -5.95 -24.74
CA GLY A 381 10.15 -5.03 -24.71
C GLY A 381 11.50 -5.72 -24.53
N ASN A 382 12.57 -4.97 -24.80
CA ASN A 382 13.95 -5.42 -24.53
C ASN A 382 14.16 -5.74 -23.05
N VAL A 383 15.15 -6.59 -22.78
CA VAL A 383 15.56 -6.92 -21.41
C VAL A 383 17.06 -6.64 -21.25
N THR A 384 17.41 -5.84 -20.23
CA THR A 384 18.81 -5.53 -19.88
C THR A 384 19.14 -6.07 -18.51
N VAL A 385 20.25 -6.81 -18.40
CA VAL A 385 20.70 -7.48 -17.18
C VAL A 385 22.04 -6.93 -16.73
N ALA A 386 22.10 -6.37 -15.53
CA ALA A 386 23.32 -5.80 -14.97
C ALA A 386 24.31 -6.90 -14.49
N PRO A 387 25.61 -6.55 -14.32
CA PRO A 387 26.61 -7.45 -13.74
C PRO A 387 26.19 -8.00 -12.37
N GLY A 388 26.45 -9.29 -12.12
CA GLY A 388 26.18 -9.92 -10.81
C GLY A 388 24.70 -10.10 -10.46
N THR A 389 23.80 -9.98 -11.44
CA THR A 389 22.35 -10.16 -11.28
C THR A 389 21.85 -11.40 -12.00
N THR A 390 20.67 -11.89 -11.60
CA THR A 390 20.08 -13.10 -12.17
C THR A 390 18.79 -12.80 -12.92
N LEU A 391 18.69 -13.31 -14.15
CA LEU A 391 17.46 -13.37 -14.94
C LEU A 391 17.14 -14.84 -15.24
N THR A 392 15.94 -15.30 -14.92
CA THR A 392 15.52 -16.68 -15.17
C THR A 392 14.31 -16.75 -16.09
N PHE A 393 14.43 -17.52 -17.16
CA PHE A 393 13.33 -17.85 -18.09
C PHE A 393 12.69 -19.14 -17.60
N GLY A 394 11.45 -19.07 -17.16
CA GLY A 394 10.69 -20.25 -16.74
C GLY A 394 10.03 -21.00 -17.90
N ASN A 395 9.91 -20.40 -19.09
CA ASN A 395 9.33 -21.03 -20.27
C ASN A 395 10.01 -20.58 -21.57
N ASN A 396 9.62 -21.21 -22.68
CA ASN A 396 10.13 -21.03 -24.04
C ASN A 396 9.38 -19.98 -24.89
N ALA A 397 8.65 -19.07 -24.23
CA ALA A 397 8.16 -17.82 -24.80
C ALA A 397 8.27 -16.69 -23.76
N SER A 398 9.38 -16.64 -23.03
CA SER A 398 9.57 -15.72 -21.90
C SER A 398 9.69 -14.26 -22.34
N ILE A 399 10.27 -13.97 -23.50
CA ILE A 399 10.49 -12.62 -24.02
C ILE A 399 9.88 -12.53 -25.43
N GLY A 400 9.53 -11.33 -25.89
CA GLY A 400 9.06 -11.14 -27.26
C GLY A 400 10.10 -11.52 -28.34
N ASP A 401 9.66 -12.20 -29.40
CA ASP A 401 10.50 -12.69 -30.51
C ASP A 401 11.37 -11.61 -31.20
N LEU A 402 11.00 -10.34 -31.09
CA LEU A 402 11.74 -9.20 -31.68
C LEU A 402 12.63 -8.47 -30.67
N ALA A 403 12.58 -8.84 -29.41
CA ALA A 403 13.30 -8.15 -28.36
C ALA A 403 14.77 -8.57 -28.31
N THR A 404 15.58 -7.65 -27.80
CA THR A 404 17.00 -7.89 -27.51
C THR A 404 17.18 -8.23 -26.04
N LEU A 405 17.85 -9.35 -25.78
CA LEU A 405 18.45 -9.64 -24.47
C LEU A 405 19.85 -9.03 -24.41
N THR A 406 20.03 -8.02 -23.55
CA THR A 406 21.34 -7.44 -23.24
C THR A 406 21.81 -7.92 -21.87
N PHE A 407 23.02 -8.44 -21.76
CA PHE A 407 23.59 -8.92 -20.50
C PHE A 407 25.06 -8.51 -20.36
N ALA A 408 25.59 -8.54 -19.14
CA ALA A 408 27.01 -8.40 -18.87
C ALA A 408 27.66 -9.77 -18.65
N SER A 409 28.98 -9.89 -18.88
CA SER A 409 29.68 -11.19 -18.76
C SER A 409 29.57 -11.88 -17.39
N THR A 410 29.27 -11.13 -16.32
CA THR A 410 29.09 -11.66 -14.96
C THR A 410 27.61 -11.72 -14.52
N SER A 411 26.67 -11.50 -15.43
CA SER A 411 25.25 -11.78 -15.21
C SER A 411 25.02 -13.30 -15.17
N ASN A 412 23.91 -13.72 -14.56
CA ASN A 412 23.45 -15.11 -14.58
C ASN A 412 22.10 -15.20 -15.30
N ILE A 413 22.07 -15.89 -16.43
CA ILE A 413 20.91 -16.10 -17.28
C ILE A 413 20.51 -17.57 -17.20
N GLY A 414 19.42 -17.86 -16.47
CA GLY A 414 18.89 -19.21 -16.31
C GLY A 414 17.86 -19.54 -17.39
N LEU A 415 18.18 -20.45 -18.30
CA LEU A 415 17.26 -21.00 -19.30
C LEU A 415 16.49 -22.20 -18.71
N SER A 416 15.67 -21.93 -17.70
CA SER A 416 14.94 -22.92 -16.90
C SER A 416 13.65 -23.41 -17.58
N PHE A 417 13.77 -23.80 -18.84
CA PHE A 417 12.69 -24.33 -19.66
C PHE A 417 13.20 -25.46 -20.56
N THR A 418 12.28 -26.16 -21.21
CA THR A 418 12.60 -27.15 -22.26
C THR A 418 12.21 -26.59 -23.62
N GLY A 419 13.02 -26.86 -24.65
CA GLY A 419 12.77 -26.39 -26.00
C GLY A 419 13.53 -25.10 -26.34
N VAL A 420 12.97 -24.29 -27.23
CA VAL A 420 13.64 -23.15 -27.86
C VAL A 420 12.82 -21.87 -27.64
N GLU A 421 13.48 -20.83 -27.13
CA GLU A 421 13.01 -19.44 -27.11
C GLU A 421 13.52 -18.72 -28.36
N THR A 422 12.69 -17.94 -29.05
CA THR A 422 13.15 -17.09 -30.17
C THR A 422 13.34 -15.66 -29.70
N LEU A 423 14.45 -15.03 -30.08
CA LEU A 423 14.74 -13.63 -29.75
C LEU A 423 15.20 -12.87 -30.99
N GLY A 424 15.07 -11.54 -30.96
CA GLY A 424 15.54 -10.65 -32.02
C GLY A 424 17.05 -10.53 -32.01
N ALA A 425 17.65 -10.47 -30.81
CA ALA A 425 19.09 -10.47 -30.62
C ALA A 425 19.48 -10.87 -29.18
N VAL A 426 20.71 -11.36 -29.04
CA VAL A 426 21.39 -11.51 -27.75
C VAL A 426 22.71 -10.74 -27.83
N PHE A 427 22.93 -9.83 -26.89
CA PHE A 427 24.05 -8.89 -26.89
C PHE A 427 24.79 -8.90 -25.55
N ASN A 428 26.10 -9.12 -25.58
CA ASN A 428 26.95 -8.92 -24.42
C ASN A 428 27.49 -7.49 -24.43
N SER A 429 27.05 -6.68 -23.46
CA SER A 429 27.40 -5.26 -23.38
C SER A 429 28.85 -4.99 -22.97
N VAL A 430 29.54 -5.98 -22.39
CA VAL A 430 30.94 -5.85 -21.95
C VAL A 430 31.89 -6.11 -23.13
N THR A 431 31.64 -7.16 -23.90
CA THR A 431 32.46 -7.50 -25.07
C THR A 431 32.00 -6.79 -26.34
N SER A 432 30.84 -6.12 -26.30
CA SER A 432 30.20 -5.50 -27.48
C SER A 432 29.95 -6.49 -28.61
N THR A 433 29.56 -7.72 -28.27
CA THR A 433 29.34 -8.81 -29.24
C THR A 433 27.87 -9.20 -29.32
N PHE A 434 27.38 -9.40 -30.55
CA PHE A 434 26.07 -9.98 -30.82
C PHE A 434 26.20 -11.49 -31.11
N LEU A 435 25.22 -12.26 -30.65
CA LEU A 435 25.05 -13.65 -31.05
C LEU A 435 24.69 -13.70 -32.54
N THR A 436 25.36 -14.57 -33.29
CA THR A 436 25.03 -14.82 -34.69
C THR A 436 23.72 -15.60 -34.81
N ALA A 437 23.08 -15.55 -35.99
CA ALA A 437 21.89 -16.35 -36.25
C ALA A 437 22.13 -17.85 -36.04
N GLY A 438 21.19 -18.53 -35.41
CA GLY A 438 21.29 -19.94 -35.05
C GLY A 438 20.59 -20.28 -33.73
N THR A 439 20.59 -21.56 -33.38
CA THR A 439 20.04 -22.08 -32.12
C THR A 439 21.17 -22.57 -31.24
N TYR A 440 21.20 -22.12 -29.98
CA TYR A 440 22.28 -22.35 -29.04
C TYR A 440 21.73 -22.81 -27.68
N ASP A 441 22.25 -23.91 -27.15
CA ASP A 441 22.06 -24.27 -25.74
C ASP A 441 22.94 -23.41 -24.81
N ALA A 442 22.75 -23.53 -23.50
CA ALA A 442 23.51 -22.78 -22.51
C ALA A 442 25.03 -22.99 -22.62
N SER A 443 25.49 -24.21 -22.94
CA SER A 443 26.92 -24.51 -23.08
C SER A 443 27.52 -23.82 -24.31
N GLN A 444 26.81 -23.86 -25.43
CA GLN A 444 27.22 -23.22 -26.68
C GLN A 444 27.24 -21.69 -26.54
N LEU A 445 26.25 -21.10 -25.86
CA LEU A 445 26.24 -19.66 -25.55
C LEU A 445 27.46 -19.25 -24.72
N ASN A 446 27.80 -20.04 -23.69
CA ASN A 446 28.97 -19.81 -22.85
C ASN A 446 30.29 -19.94 -23.61
N THR A 447 30.37 -20.87 -24.57
CA THR A 447 31.54 -20.97 -25.48
C THR A 447 31.62 -19.77 -26.42
N PHE A 448 30.48 -19.33 -27.00
CA PHE A 448 30.43 -18.20 -27.93
C PHE A 448 30.85 -16.88 -27.27
N PHE A 449 30.31 -16.59 -26.08
CA PHE A 449 30.57 -15.33 -25.38
C PHE A 449 31.83 -15.35 -24.50
N GLY A 450 32.40 -16.53 -24.24
CA GLY A 450 33.55 -16.69 -23.34
C GLY A 450 33.16 -16.41 -21.88
N GLY A 451 32.59 -17.40 -21.19
CA GLY A 451 32.24 -17.28 -19.77
C GLY A 451 31.31 -18.39 -19.29
N SER A 452 30.53 -18.09 -18.25
CA SER A 452 29.56 -19.01 -17.64
C SER A 452 28.24 -18.31 -17.30
N ALA A 453 27.87 -17.31 -18.10
CA ALA A 453 26.68 -16.50 -17.85
C ALA A 453 25.38 -17.27 -18.03
N PHE A 454 25.36 -18.31 -18.87
CA PHE A 454 24.15 -19.08 -19.18
C PHE A 454 24.11 -20.42 -18.45
N THR A 455 22.94 -20.79 -17.94
CA THR A 455 22.68 -22.10 -17.31
C THR A 455 21.31 -22.64 -17.73
N GLY A 456 21.00 -23.90 -17.40
CA GLY A 456 19.69 -24.51 -17.66
C GLY A 456 19.66 -25.42 -18.89
N THR A 457 18.45 -25.86 -19.25
CA THR A 457 18.19 -26.87 -20.29
C THR A 457 17.61 -26.30 -21.58
N GLY A 458 17.15 -25.04 -21.54
CA GLY A 458 16.57 -24.35 -22.70
C GLY A 458 17.63 -23.95 -23.73
N SER A 459 17.17 -23.64 -24.93
CA SER A 459 18.00 -23.08 -26.00
C SER A 459 17.45 -21.73 -26.47
N LEU A 460 18.32 -20.85 -26.95
CA LEU A 460 17.95 -19.59 -27.58
C LEU A 460 18.14 -19.70 -29.09
N SER A 461 17.19 -19.20 -29.86
CA SER A 461 17.23 -19.13 -31.32
C SER A 461 17.17 -17.68 -31.77
N ILE A 462 18.13 -17.29 -32.62
CA ILE A 462 18.16 -15.98 -33.26
C ILE A 462 17.85 -16.17 -34.74
N GLY A 463 16.77 -15.54 -35.19
CA GLY A 463 16.37 -15.58 -36.60
C GLY A 463 17.45 -14.98 -37.51
N ALA A 464 17.63 -15.56 -38.69
CA ALA A 464 18.44 -14.92 -39.71
C ALA A 464 17.80 -13.57 -40.08
N ILE A 465 18.52 -12.47 -39.89
CA ILE A 465 18.12 -11.19 -40.50
C ILE A 465 18.12 -11.47 -42.01
N PRO A 466 17.01 -11.31 -42.74
CA PRO A 466 17.01 -11.53 -44.18
C PRO A 466 18.07 -10.63 -44.79
N GLU A 467 19.05 -11.24 -45.48
CA GLU A 467 20.07 -10.49 -46.21
C GLU A 467 19.37 -9.42 -47.08
N PRO A 468 19.95 -8.21 -47.21
CA PRO A 468 19.35 -7.12 -48.01
C PRO A 468 18.98 -7.53 -49.45
N SER A 469 19.60 -8.59 -49.98
CA SER A 469 19.30 -9.17 -51.29
C SER A 469 17.89 -9.78 -51.41
N THR A 470 17.22 -10.08 -50.30
CA THR A 470 15.83 -10.56 -50.30
C THR A 470 14.86 -9.46 -50.73
N TYR A 471 15.16 -8.21 -50.36
CA TYR A 471 14.41 -7.03 -50.81
C TYR A 471 14.70 -6.68 -52.27
N THR A 472 15.93 -6.92 -52.76
CA THR A 472 16.26 -6.72 -54.18
C THR A 472 15.63 -7.78 -55.09
N ALA A 473 15.47 -9.02 -54.60
CA ALA A 473 14.74 -10.07 -55.33
C ALA A 473 13.24 -9.75 -55.46
N LEU A 474 12.61 -9.19 -54.41
CA LEU A 474 11.21 -8.78 -54.44
C LEU A 474 10.99 -7.53 -55.33
N ALA A 475 11.90 -6.56 -55.28
CA ALA A 475 11.91 -5.41 -56.20
C ALA A 475 12.20 -5.82 -57.66
N GLY A 476 13.08 -6.82 -57.86
CA GLY A 476 13.36 -7.44 -59.16
C GLY A 476 12.15 -8.16 -59.76
N ALA A 477 11.37 -8.86 -58.93
CA ALA A 477 10.14 -9.52 -59.35
C ALA A 477 9.03 -8.53 -59.73
N LEU A 478 8.90 -7.41 -59.01
CA LEU A 478 7.97 -6.31 -59.32
C LEU A 478 8.34 -5.56 -60.61
N THR A 479 9.63 -5.36 -60.88
CA THR A 479 10.10 -4.73 -62.12
C THR A 479 9.98 -5.66 -63.34
N LEU A 480 10.21 -6.97 -63.17
CA LEU A 480 10.05 -7.95 -64.24
C LEU A 480 8.57 -8.16 -64.63
N SER A 481 7.66 -8.18 -63.65
CA SER A 481 6.22 -8.24 -63.90
C SER A 481 5.69 -6.98 -64.60
N LEU A 482 6.21 -5.79 -64.26
CA LEU A 482 5.90 -4.55 -64.98
C LEU A 482 6.43 -4.55 -66.43
N ALA A 483 7.61 -5.13 -66.67
CA ALA A 483 8.20 -5.27 -68.01
C ALA A 483 7.43 -6.26 -68.89
N VAL A 484 6.97 -7.39 -68.33
CA VAL A 484 6.15 -8.38 -69.03
C VAL A 484 4.77 -7.82 -69.40
N VAL A 485 4.15 -7.00 -68.54
CA VAL A 485 2.87 -6.33 -68.84
C VAL A 485 3.02 -5.28 -69.95
N ARG A 486 4.15 -4.56 -70.02
CA ARG A 486 4.44 -3.63 -71.14
C ARG A 486 4.69 -4.35 -72.46
N ARG A 487 5.38 -5.51 -72.45
CA ARG A 487 5.67 -6.28 -73.67
C ARG A 487 4.43 -6.92 -74.31
N ARG A 488 3.39 -7.23 -73.52
CA ARG A 488 2.09 -7.73 -74.03
C ARG A 488 1.18 -6.64 -74.61
N ARG A 489 1.49 -5.35 -74.43
CA ARG A 489 0.73 -4.22 -75.02
C ARG A 489 1.32 -3.69 -76.34
N GLN A 490 2.45 -4.23 -76.79
CA GLN A 490 3.14 -3.81 -78.03
C GLN A 490 3.27 -4.95 -79.07
N ALA A 491 2.50 -6.03 -78.95
CA ALA A 491 2.44 -7.13 -79.92
C ALA A 491 1.06 -7.21 -80.55
#